data_AF-A0A8J7E3N8-F1
#
_entry.id   AF-A0A8J7E3N8-F1
#
_cell.length_a   1.000
_cell.length_b   1.000
_cell.length_c   1.000
_cell.angle_alpha   90.00
_cell.angle_beta   90.00
_cell.angle_gamma   90.00
#
_symmetry.space_group_name_H-M   'P 1'
#
loop_
_entity.id
_entity.type
_entity.pdbx_description
1 polymer ?
#
loop_
_entity_poly.entity_id
_entity_poly.type
_entity_poly.pdbx_seq_one_letter_code
_entity_poly.pdbx_strand_id
1 'polypeptide(L)'
;MPRGRSPSPSPDPANPDKKSRVRFIFEPDRTSPNGITYSWLIHDTYNGKEKAATATRAFWLPFAYRHSGNYSEAELRDLAQQSIWQMEAQIQHLREEFDLGLARPDTTELVGGPEAENSQAEMISGSALVQPVTVAAPADLLDEFTDAL
;
A
#
# COMPACT_ATOMS: atom_id res chain seq x y z
N MET A 1 -29.38 -9.19 20.26
CA MET A 1 -28.75 -8.59 21.46
C MET A 1 -27.55 -7.76 21.00
N PRO A 2 -27.62 -6.42 20.94
CA PRO A 2 -26.48 -5.61 20.54
C PRO A 2 -25.47 -5.56 21.69
N ARG A 3 -24.21 -5.91 21.43
CA ARG A 3 -23.11 -5.77 22.39
C ARG A 3 -22.73 -4.29 22.44
N GLY A 4 -22.94 -3.65 23.60
CA GLY A 4 -22.57 -2.27 23.84
C GLY A 4 -21.08 -2.04 23.66
N ARG A 5 -20.72 -0.91 23.02
CA ARG A 5 -19.38 -0.33 23.09
C ARG A 5 -19.09 -0.02 24.57
N SER A 6 -18.12 -0.70 25.16
CA SER A 6 -17.55 -0.26 26.43
C SER A 6 -16.90 1.11 26.24
N PRO A 7 -17.10 2.08 27.14
CA PRO A 7 -16.41 3.36 27.08
C PRO A 7 -14.91 3.15 27.28
N SER A 8 -14.10 3.84 26.47
CA SER A 8 -12.65 3.87 26.62
C SER A 8 -12.28 4.30 28.04
N PRO A 9 -11.34 3.62 28.72
CA PRO A 9 -10.93 4.00 30.07
C PRO A 9 -10.23 5.36 30.02
N SER A 10 -10.74 6.31 30.80
CA SER A 10 -10.06 7.57 31.09
C SER A 10 -8.67 7.29 31.69
N PRO A 11 -7.67 8.14 31.42
CA PRO A 11 -6.32 7.95 31.96
C PRO A 11 -6.35 7.98 33.50
N ASP A 12 -5.86 6.90 34.11
CA ASP A 12 -5.77 6.71 35.54
C ASP A 12 -4.61 7.57 36.09
N PRO A 13 -4.85 8.58 36.95
CA PRO A 13 -3.83 9.55 37.36
C PRO A 13 -2.73 8.96 38.26
N ALA A 14 -2.83 7.69 38.65
CA ALA A 14 -1.92 7.04 39.59
C ALA A 14 -0.64 6.44 38.95
N ASN A 15 -0.47 6.47 37.62
CA ASN A 15 0.75 5.95 36.99
C ASN A 15 1.08 6.67 35.65
N PRO A 16 1.94 7.71 35.66
CA PRO A 16 2.29 8.47 34.46
C PRO A 16 3.06 7.64 33.41
N ASP A 17 3.59 6.48 33.78
CA ASP A 17 4.33 5.58 32.88
C ASP A 17 3.46 4.55 32.16
N LYS A 18 2.15 4.47 32.47
CA LYS A 18 1.19 3.74 31.64
C LYS A 18 0.91 4.55 30.37
N LYS A 19 1.88 4.62 29.46
CA LYS A 19 1.66 5.08 28.08
C LYS A 19 0.45 4.32 27.54
N SER A 20 -0.62 5.05 27.21
CA SER A 20 -1.83 4.48 26.64
C SER A 20 -1.47 3.74 25.35
N ARG A 21 -1.54 2.41 25.38
CA ARG A 21 -1.21 1.57 24.22
C ARG A 21 -2.37 1.65 23.24
N VAL A 22 -2.08 1.96 21.98
CA VAL A 22 -3.07 1.85 20.90
C VAL A 22 -3.26 0.38 20.57
N ARG A 23 -4.51 -0.10 20.58
CA ARG A 23 -4.87 -1.44 20.12
C ARG A 23 -5.68 -1.33 18.84
N PHE A 24 -5.08 -1.74 17.74
CA PHE A 24 -5.75 -1.91 16.45
C PHE A 24 -5.94 -3.41 16.20
N ILE A 25 -7.18 -3.84 15.94
CA ILE A 25 -7.52 -5.24 15.68
C ILE A 25 -8.05 -5.31 14.24
N PHE A 26 -7.40 -6.15 13.43
CA PHE A 26 -7.78 -6.40 12.05
C PHE A 26 -7.75 -7.91 11.82
N GLU A 27 -8.89 -8.48 11.43
CA GLU A 27 -9.12 -9.94 11.32
C GLU A 27 -9.55 -10.30 9.89
N PRO A 28 -8.65 -10.25 8.90
CA PRO A 28 -8.98 -10.63 7.54
C PRO A 28 -9.19 -12.15 7.43
N ASP A 29 -10.06 -12.57 6.52
CA ASP A 29 -10.20 -13.97 6.15
C ASP A 29 -8.86 -14.54 5.67
N ARG A 30 -8.51 -15.77 6.08
CA ARG A 30 -7.19 -16.38 5.80
C ARG A 30 -6.88 -16.56 4.31
N THR A 31 -7.91 -16.67 3.48
CA THR A 31 -7.78 -16.83 2.02
C THR A 31 -7.78 -15.50 1.29
N SER A 32 -8.12 -14.40 1.96
CA SER A 32 -8.02 -13.06 1.38
C SER A 32 -6.55 -12.66 1.18
N PRO A 33 -6.24 -11.72 0.26
CA PRO A 33 -4.89 -11.21 0.08
C PRO A 33 -4.25 -10.71 1.39
N ASN A 34 -5.04 -10.03 2.23
CA ASN A 34 -4.59 -9.58 3.55
C ASN A 34 -4.32 -10.76 4.50
N GLY A 35 -5.20 -11.77 4.52
CA GLY A 35 -5.03 -12.96 5.34
C GLY A 35 -3.79 -13.77 4.98
N ILE A 36 -3.55 -13.99 3.68
CA ILE A 36 -2.37 -14.69 3.17
C ILE A 36 -1.10 -13.91 3.57
N THR A 37 -1.08 -12.60 3.30
CA THR A 37 0.09 -11.74 3.56
C THR A 37 0.44 -11.69 5.06
N TYR A 38 -0.54 -11.41 5.92
CA TYR A 38 -0.28 -11.32 7.36
C TYR A 38 0.01 -12.67 7.99
N SER A 39 -0.59 -13.77 7.50
CA SER A 39 -0.23 -15.11 7.97
C SER A 39 1.23 -15.42 7.68
N TRP A 40 1.70 -15.16 6.45
CA TRP A 40 3.10 -15.34 6.07
C TRP A 40 4.04 -14.45 6.89
N LEU A 41 3.72 -13.17 7.07
CA LEU A 41 4.53 -12.27 7.90
C LEU A 41 4.62 -12.76 9.35
N ILE A 42 3.51 -13.22 9.95
CA ILE A 42 3.50 -13.63 11.36
C ILE A 42 4.22 -14.95 11.59
N HIS A 43 4.14 -15.90 10.65
CA HIS A 43 4.61 -17.26 10.87
C HIS A 43 5.95 -17.59 10.21
N ASP A 44 6.26 -16.96 9.07
CA ASP A 44 7.39 -17.35 8.22
C ASP A 44 8.47 -16.27 8.13
N THR A 45 8.26 -15.11 8.74
CA THR A 45 9.20 -13.98 8.69
C THR A 45 9.63 -13.54 10.08
N TYR A 46 10.95 -13.40 10.29
CA TYR A 46 11.49 -12.76 11.49
C TYR A 46 11.03 -11.30 11.58
N ASN A 47 10.47 -10.91 12.74
CA ASN A 47 9.90 -9.58 12.98
C ASN A 47 8.84 -9.15 11.95
N GLY A 48 8.00 -10.08 11.48
CA GLY A 48 7.00 -9.76 10.45
C GLY A 48 5.92 -8.77 10.89
N LYS A 49 5.60 -8.70 12.19
CA LYS A 49 4.68 -7.67 12.73
C LYS A 49 5.28 -6.27 12.60
N GLU A 50 6.56 -6.14 12.91
CA GLU A 50 7.31 -4.89 12.79
C GLU A 50 7.47 -4.51 11.32
N LYS A 51 7.70 -5.48 10.42
CA LYS A 51 7.72 -5.26 8.97
C LYS A 51 6.37 -4.76 8.44
N ALA A 52 5.27 -5.40 8.84
CA ALA A 52 3.92 -4.96 8.49
C ALA A 52 3.66 -3.52 8.97
N ALA A 53 3.94 -3.24 10.24
CA ALA A 53 3.78 -1.91 10.81
C ALA A 53 4.66 -0.87 10.11
N THR A 54 5.90 -1.23 9.75
CA THR A 54 6.83 -0.34 9.03
C THR A 54 6.32 -0.03 7.62
N ALA A 55 5.86 -1.03 6.87
CA ALA A 55 5.30 -0.84 5.53
C ALA A 55 4.06 0.06 5.56
N THR A 56 3.11 -0.20 6.46
CA THR A 56 1.93 0.67 6.64
C THR A 56 2.34 2.08 7.04
N ARG A 57 3.28 2.21 7.99
CA ARG A 57 3.73 3.51 8.47
C ARG A 57 4.44 4.32 7.39
N ALA A 58 5.22 3.69 6.51
CA ALA A 58 5.99 4.38 5.49
C ALA A 58 5.10 5.32 4.65
N PHE A 59 3.89 4.89 4.30
CA PHE A 59 2.96 5.73 3.55
C PHE A 59 2.13 6.67 4.44
N TRP A 60 1.54 6.16 5.53
CA TRP A 60 0.52 6.91 6.29
C TRP A 60 1.07 7.91 7.31
N LEU A 61 2.34 7.80 7.70
CA LEU A 61 2.92 8.60 8.79
C LEU A 61 2.90 10.12 8.53
N PRO A 62 3.26 10.64 7.34
CA PRO A 62 3.21 12.08 7.09
C PRO A 62 1.80 12.64 7.25
N PHE A 63 0.77 11.92 6.80
CA PHE A 63 -0.63 12.31 6.92
C PHE A 63 -1.09 12.30 8.39
N ALA A 64 -0.74 11.26 9.15
CA ALA A 64 -1.06 11.19 10.57
C ALA A 64 -0.41 12.34 11.35
N TYR A 65 0.84 12.69 11.04
CA TYR A 65 1.55 13.79 11.70
C TYR A 65 0.96 15.15 11.32
N ARG A 66 0.60 15.33 10.04
CA ARG A 66 -0.11 16.54 9.57
C ARG A 66 -1.45 16.71 10.29
N HIS A 67 -2.23 15.64 10.43
CA HIS A 67 -3.52 15.67 11.14
C HIS A 67 -3.37 16.00 12.63
N SER A 68 -2.25 15.61 13.26
CA SER A 68 -2.01 15.89 14.68
C SER A 68 -1.80 17.37 15.00
N GLY A 69 -1.44 18.20 14.02
CA GLY A 69 -1.20 19.64 14.20
C GLY A 69 0.05 20.01 15.00
N ASN A 70 0.89 19.03 15.37
CA ASN A 70 2.05 19.24 16.26
C ASN A 70 3.38 19.46 15.52
N TYR A 71 3.38 19.49 14.19
CA TYR A 71 4.58 19.55 13.36
C TYR A 71 4.50 20.73 12.39
N SER A 72 5.65 21.35 12.13
CA SER A 72 5.78 22.40 11.13
C SER A 72 5.71 21.85 9.71
N GLU A 73 5.37 22.72 8.75
CA GLU A 73 5.31 22.36 7.33
C GLU A 73 6.66 21.84 6.80
N ALA A 74 7.78 22.38 7.28
CA ALA A 74 9.11 21.91 6.90
C ALA A 74 9.37 20.48 7.40
N GLU A 75 9.07 20.20 8.67
CA GLU A 75 9.21 18.85 9.25
C GLU A 75 8.32 17.83 8.53
N LEU A 76 7.10 18.23 8.15
CA LEU A 76 6.18 17.36 7.40
C LEU A 76 6.69 17.04 6.00
N ARG A 77 7.33 17.99 5.32
CA ARG A 77 7.97 17.75 4.00
C ARG A 77 9.16 16.83 4.10
N ASP A 78 10.03 17.06 5.08
CA ASP A 78 11.18 16.19 5.32
C ASP A 78 10.73 14.76 5.66
N LEU A 79 9.67 14.62 6.46
CA LEU A 79 9.07 13.33 6.79
C LEU A 79 8.48 12.64 5.55
N ALA A 80 7.77 13.38 4.69
CA ALA A 80 7.23 12.85 3.45
C ALA A 80 8.34 12.39 2.49
N GLN A 81 9.44 13.14 2.39
CA GLN A 81 10.59 12.78 1.57
C GLN A 81 11.25 11.48 2.06
N GLN A 82 11.43 11.33 3.37
CA GLN A 82 11.95 10.10 3.97
C GLN A 82 11.03 8.91 3.72
N SER A 83 9.71 9.12 3.84
CA SER A 83 8.69 8.13 3.49
C SER A 83 8.80 7.66 2.05
N ILE A 84 8.99 8.58 1.10
CA ILE A 84 9.18 8.24 -0.33
C ILE A 84 10.40 7.34 -0.51
N TRP A 85 11.57 7.73 0.02
CA TRP A 85 12.79 6.91 -0.12
C TRP A 85 12.64 5.50 0.45
N GLN A 86 11.92 5.34 1.57
CA GLN A 86 11.65 4.03 2.14
C GLN A 86 10.76 3.16 1.23
N MET A 87 9.73 3.76 0.63
CA MET A 87 8.85 3.05 -0.30
C MET A 87 9.57 2.70 -1.60
N GLU A 88 10.39 3.60 -2.14
CA GLU A 88 11.20 3.35 -3.32
C GLU A 88 12.16 2.17 -3.11
N ALA A 89 12.79 2.07 -1.93
CA ALA A 89 13.62 0.93 -1.58
C ALA A 89 12.81 -0.39 -1.54
N GLN A 90 11.58 -0.38 -1.02
CA GLN A 90 10.70 -1.56 -1.02
C GLN A 90 10.26 -1.94 -2.44
N ILE A 91 9.91 -0.96 -3.27
CA ILE A 91 9.56 -1.17 -4.69
C ILE A 91 10.76 -1.76 -5.44
N GLN A 92 11.96 -1.24 -5.20
CA GLN A 92 13.17 -1.74 -5.83
C GLN A 92 13.47 -3.19 -5.41
N HIS A 93 13.26 -3.53 -4.14
CA HIS A 93 13.39 -4.93 -3.69
C HIS A 93 12.38 -5.86 -4.38
N LEU A 94 11.11 -5.44 -4.55
CA LEU A 94 10.13 -6.21 -5.32
C LEU A 94 10.56 -6.39 -6.78
N ARG A 95 11.14 -5.35 -7.38
CA ARG A 95 11.65 -5.44 -8.76
C ARG A 95 12.75 -6.49 -8.88
N GLU A 96 13.69 -6.51 -7.95
CA GLU A 96 14.80 -7.45 -7.94
C GLU A 96 14.34 -8.88 -7.66
N GLU A 97 13.48 -9.09 -6.66
CA GLU A 97 13.04 -10.43 -6.23
C GLU A 97 12.17 -11.12 -7.30
N PHE A 98 11.45 -10.34 -8.11
CA PHE A 98 10.51 -10.85 -9.12
C PHE A 98 10.97 -10.58 -10.56
N ASP A 99 12.24 -10.19 -10.76
CA ASP A 99 12.82 -9.86 -12.07
C ASP A 99 11.98 -8.85 -12.89
N LEU A 100 11.33 -7.91 -12.20
CA LEU A 100 10.54 -6.85 -12.83
C LEU A 100 11.51 -5.74 -13.23
N GLY A 101 11.73 -5.54 -14.53
CA GLY A 101 12.56 -4.45 -15.04
C GLY A 101 12.08 -3.07 -14.57
N LEU A 102 12.88 -2.03 -14.84
CA LEU A 102 12.56 -0.64 -14.46
C LEU A 102 11.33 -0.04 -15.19
N ALA A 103 10.68 -0.80 -16.06
CA ALA A 103 9.58 -0.31 -16.89
C ALA A 103 8.32 -0.07 -16.05
N ARG A 104 8.08 1.20 -15.72
CA ARG A 104 6.71 1.71 -15.70
C ARG A 104 6.21 1.55 -17.14
N PRO A 105 5.11 0.84 -17.43
CA PRO A 105 4.50 0.94 -18.75
C PRO A 105 3.99 2.38 -18.88
N ASP A 106 4.81 3.24 -19.48
CA ASP A 106 4.41 4.60 -19.80
C ASP A 106 3.21 4.50 -20.73
N THR A 107 2.06 4.88 -20.18
CA THR A 107 0.82 5.06 -20.93
C THR A 107 0.97 6.34 -21.74
N THR A 108 1.72 6.26 -22.83
CA THR A 108 1.75 7.25 -23.91
C THR A 108 1.44 6.55 -25.22
N GLU A 109 0.26 5.94 -25.29
CA GLU A 109 -0.42 5.76 -26.57
C GLU A 109 -1.65 6.66 -26.55
N LEU A 110 -1.47 7.91 -26.97
CA LEU A 110 -2.58 8.70 -27.49
C LEU A 110 -2.06 9.70 -28.54
N VAL A 111 -2.59 9.51 -29.75
CA VAL A 111 -2.82 10.49 -30.83
C VAL A 111 -1.75 10.63 -31.93
N GLY A 112 -1.96 9.88 -33.03
CA GLY A 112 -2.28 10.51 -34.33
C GLY A 112 -1.24 10.46 -35.45
N GLY A 113 -1.51 9.67 -36.49
CA GLY A 113 -0.93 9.83 -37.84
C GLY A 113 -1.16 8.61 -38.75
N PRO A 114 -1.65 8.77 -40.00
CA PRO A 114 -2.43 7.75 -40.70
C PRO A 114 -1.61 6.71 -41.47
N GLU A 115 -2.34 5.65 -41.84
CA GLU A 115 -2.05 4.55 -42.76
C GLU A 115 -0.91 4.75 -43.77
N ALA A 116 -0.03 3.74 -43.83
CA ALA A 116 0.52 3.25 -45.09
C ALA A 116 0.72 1.74 -44.99
N GLU A 117 -0.04 1.02 -45.82
CA GLU A 117 0.04 -0.41 -46.10
C GLU A 117 1.48 -0.88 -46.40
N ASN A 118 1.88 -2.06 -45.92
CA ASN A 118 2.24 -3.17 -46.82
C ASN A 118 2.29 -4.53 -46.10
N SER A 119 1.95 -5.56 -46.86
CA SER A 119 1.61 -6.93 -46.48
C SER A 119 2.81 -7.84 -46.23
N GLN A 120 2.69 -8.83 -45.32
CA GLN A 120 2.77 -10.28 -45.65
C GLN A 120 2.71 -11.18 -44.38
N ALA A 121 1.85 -12.22 -44.49
CA ALA A 121 1.84 -13.59 -43.92
C ALA A 121 2.93 -13.97 -42.87
N GLU A 122 2.66 -14.78 -41.85
CA GLU A 122 2.04 -16.12 -41.89
C GLU A 122 1.75 -16.66 -40.47
N MET A 123 0.86 -17.65 -40.37
CA MET A 123 0.31 -18.31 -39.18
C MET A 123 1.39 -19.13 -38.39
N ILE A 124 1.28 -19.58 -37.13
CA ILE A 124 0.32 -20.52 -36.50
C ILE A 124 0.64 -20.67 -34.98
N SER A 125 -0.42 -20.64 -34.14
CA SER A 125 -0.73 -21.43 -32.92
C SER A 125 0.27 -21.69 -31.78
N GLY A 126 -0.14 -21.35 -30.54
CA GLY A 126 0.33 -21.95 -29.29
C GLY A 126 -0.26 -21.29 -28.05
N SER A 127 -1.19 -21.97 -27.37
CA SER A 127 -1.95 -21.50 -26.19
C SER A 127 -1.10 -21.16 -24.97
N ALA A 128 -1.40 -20.03 -24.32
CA ALA A 128 -1.42 -19.90 -22.86
C ALA A 128 -2.33 -18.72 -22.47
N LEU A 129 -3.51 -19.04 -21.93
CA LEU A 129 -4.45 -18.07 -21.37
C LEU A 129 -3.89 -17.52 -20.06
N VAL A 130 -3.07 -16.47 -20.13
CA VAL A 130 -2.75 -15.65 -18.95
C VAL A 130 -3.82 -14.58 -18.89
N GLN A 131 -4.76 -14.70 -17.95
CA GLN A 131 -5.68 -13.61 -17.66
C GLN A 131 -4.86 -12.44 -17.11
N PRO A 132 -4.93 -11.23 -17.70
CA PRO A 132 -4.34 -10.06 -17.08
C PRO A 132 -5.09 -9.78 -15.79
N VAL A 133 -4.38 -9.78 -14.65
CA VAL A 133 -4.87 -9.15 -13.43
C VAL A 133 -5.06 -7.68 -13.78
N THR A 134 -6.32 -7.26 -13.95
CA THR A 134 -6.66 -5.85 -14.12
C THR A 134 -6.33 -5.13 -12.82
N VAL A 135 -5.13 -4.59 -12.72
CA VAL A 135 -4.79 -3.61 -11.70
C VAL A 135 -5.57 -2.36 -12.06
N ALA A 136 -6.56 -2.02 -11.22
CA ALA A 136 -7.30 -0.77 -11.36
C ALA A 136 -6.32 0.41 -11.48
N ALA A 137 -6.63 1.34 -12.38
CA ALA A 137 -5.79 2.49 -12.65
C ALA A 137 -5.52 3.28 -11.35
N PRO A 138 -4.32 3.88 -11.19
CA PRO A 138 -3.92 4.57 -9.96
C PRO A 138 -4.74 5.83 -9.61
N ALA A 139 -5.69 6.23 -10.46
CA ALA A 139 -6.59 7.36 -10.21
C ALA A 139 -7.72 7.02 -9.24
N ASP A 140 -8.26 5.79 -9.28
CA ASP A 140 -9.41 5.41 -8.42
C ASP A 140 -9.03 5.26 -6.95
N LEU A 141 -7.74 5.00 -6.65
CA LEU A 141 -7.26 4.79 -5.28
C LEU A 141 -7.13 6.08 -4.47
N LEU A 142 -7.26 7.26 -5.10
CA LEU A 142 -7.21 8.55 -4.39
C LEU A 142 -8.60 9.18 -4.23
N ASP A 143 -9.51 8.96 -5.18
CA ASP A 143 -10.89 9.45 -5.09
C ASP A 143 -11.76 8.63 -4.12
N GLU A 144 -11.44 7.36 -3.83
CA GLU A 144 -12.16 6.58 -2.82
C GLU A 144 -11.92 7.08 -1.37
N PHE A 145 -10.89 7.90 -1.12
CA PHE A 145 -10.51 8.33 0.23
C PHE A 145 -10.94 9.77 0.58
N THR A 146 -11.50 10.50 -0.37
CA THR A 146 -12.04 11.86 -0.16
C THR A 146 -13.52 11.85 0.26
N ASP A 147 -14.24 10.74 0.04
CA ASP A 147 -15.68 10.63 0.32
C ASP A 147 -16.05 10.17 1.75
N ALA A 148 -15.06 9.98 2.63
CA ALA A 148 -15.27 9.50 4.01
C ALA A 148 -14.81 10.48 5.11
N LEU A 149 -14.86 11.80 4.85
CA LEU A 149 -14.66 12.85 5.85
C LEU A 149 -15.96 13.58 6.21
#